data_AF-A0A3E3DZW4-F1
#
_entry.id   AF-A0A3E3DZW4-F1
#
_cell.length_a   1.000
_cell.length_b   1.000
_cell.length_c   1.000
_cell.angle_alpha   90.00
_cell.angle_beta   90.00
_cell.angle_gamma   90.00
#
_symmetry.space_group_name_H-M   'P 1'
#
loop_
_entity.id
_entity.type
_entity.pdbx_description
1 polymer ?
#
loop_
_entity_poly.entity_id
_entity_poly.type
_entity_poly.pdbx_seq_one_letter_code
_entity_poly.pdbx_strand_id
1 'polypeptide(L)'
;MPNAHALLSREQGGLGVEKNIVTLCMHCHRMYDQGSNEQKKAYALKVGRPVIDDFIKAYLESIYEEISIDEIKYRPLWQTR
;
A
#
# COMPACT_ATOMS: atom_id res chain seq x y z
N MET A 1 2.44 11.72 6.14
CA MET A 1 3.57 11.82 5.18
C MET A 1 3.03 11.24 3.88
N PRO A 2 3.18 11.86 2.69
CA PRO A 2 2.44 11.44 1.49
C PRO A 2 2.88 10.07 0.93
N ASN A 3 3.97 9.50 1.43
CA ASN A 3 4.41 8.14 1.12
C ASN A 3 3.64 7.11 1.95
N ALA A 4 2.93 6.20 1.28
CA ALA A 4 2.28 5.06 1.90
C ALA A 4 3.04 3.78 1.59
N HIS A 5 3.12 2.87 2.57
CA HIS A 5 3.52 1.48 2.31
C HIS A 5 2.27 0.72 1.86
N ALA A 6 2.32 0.10 0.69
CA ALA A 6 1.13 -0.33 -0.05
C ALA A 6 0.72 -1.79 0.17
N LEU A 7 1.67 -2.72 0.12
CA LEU A 7 1.38 -4.16 0.18
C LEU A 7 1.70 -4.73 1.56
N LEU A 8 2.80 -4.27 2.15
CA LEU A 8 3.20 -4.63 3.50
C LEU A 8 3.48 -3.36 4.29
N SER A 9 2.78 -3.17 5.41
CA SER A 9 2.93 -1.98 6.23
C SER A 9 4.31 -1.92 6.87
N ARG A 10 4.77 -0.71 7.20
CA ARG A 10 6.04 -0.51 7.91
C ARG A 10 6.08 -1.29 9.24
N GLU A 11 4.96 -1.36 9.95
CA GLU A 11 4.83 -2.06 11.23
C GLU A 11 5.02 -3.58 11.09
N GLN A 12 4.67 -4.14 9.92
CA GLN A 12 4.85 -5.54 9.60
C GLN A 12 6.21 -5.85 8.95
N GLY A 13 7.14 -4.89 8.95
CA GLY A 13 8.45 -5.01 8.32
C GLY A 13 8.45 -4.70 6.83
N GLY A 14 7.43 -4.02 6.30
CA GLY A 14 7.41 -3.53 4.92
C GLY A 14 8.60 -2.62 4.62
N LEU A 15 9.33 -2.94 3.57
CA LEU A 15 10.45 -2.16 3.07
C LEU A 15 9.95 -0.93 2.30
N GLY A 16 10.70 0.17 2.39
CA GLY A 16 10.49 1.39 1.60
C GLY A 16 11.06 1.30 0.19
N VAL A 17 10.78 0.20 -0.52
CA VAL A 17 11.24 -0.03 -1.91
C VAL A 17 10.14 0.32 -2.90
N GLU A 18 10.51 0.61 -4.16
CA GLU A 18 9.57 1.07 -5.19
C GLU A 18 8.36 0.13 -5.40
N LYS A 19 8.56 -1.18 -5.20
CA LYS A 19 7.50 -2.20 -5.27
C LYS A 19 6.49 -2.16 -4.11
N ASN A 20 6.75 -1.40 -3.05
CA ASN A 20 5.92 -1.37 -1.84
C ASN A 20 5.58 0.05 -1.37
N ILE A 21 5.96 1.09 -2.13
CA ILE A 21 5.66 2.48 -1.78
C ILE A 21 4.90 3.17 -2.89
N VAL A 22 3.95 4.02 -2.50
CA VAL A 22 3.25 4.92 -3.42
C VAL A 22 3.18 6.33 -2.85
N THR A 23 3.07 7.31 -3.72
CA THR A 23 2.86 8.71 -3.33
C THR A 23 1.39 9.06 -3.50
N LEU A 24 0.74 9.47 -2.42
CA LEU A 24 -0.66 9.87 -2.39
C LEU A 24 -0.78 11.33 -1.97
N CYS A 25 -1.81 12.03 -2.44
CA CYS A 25 -2.16 13.31 -1.85
C CYS A 25 -2.55 13.12 -0.38
N MET A 26 -2.46 14.17 0.44
CA MET A 26 -2.70 14.06 1.89
C MET A 26 -4.07 13.46 2.25
N HIS A 27 -5.10 13.75 1.45
CA HIS A 27 -6.44 13.19 1.66
C HIS A 27 -6.49 11.69 1.38
N CYS A 28 -5.99 11.26 0.21
CA CYS A 28 -5.93 9.84 -0.15
C CYS A 28 -5.02 9.06 0.80
N HIS A 29 -3.90 9.65 1.21
CA HIS A 29 -2.99 9.07 2.19
C HIS A 29 -3.70 8.79 3.52
N ARG A 30 -4.41 9.78 4.06
CA ARG A 30 -5.19 9.61 5.29
C ARG A 30 -6.29 8.55 5.15
N MET A 31 -7.03 8.56 4.03
CA MET A 31 -8.07 7.57 3.77
C MET A 31 -7.52 6.16 3.65
N TYR A 32 -6.32 6.02 3.09
CA TYR A 32 -5.65 4.73 2.92
C TYR A 32 -5.19 4.16 4.27
N ASP A 33 -4.47 4.96 5.06
CA ASP A 33 -3.89 4.54 6.34
C ASP A 33 -4.94 4.40 7.47
N GLN A 34 -5.95 5.28 7.50
CA GLN A 34 -6.84 5.43 8.66
C GLN A 34 -8.32 5.17 8.34
N GLY A 35 -8.68 5.09 7.06
CA GLY A 35 -10.07 4.91 6.66
C GLY A 35 -10.55 3.48 6.89
N SER A 36 -11.77 3.33 7.41
CA SER A 36 -12.45 2.02 7.44
C SER A 36 -12.77 1.54 6.03
N ASN A 37 -13.02 0.24 5.87
CA ASN A 37 -13.41 -0.34 4.59
C ASN A 37 -14.68 0.33 4.01
N GLU A 38 -15.63 0.68 4.87
CA GLU A 38 -16.87 1.38 4.51
C GLU A 38 -16.58 2.81 4.06
N GLN A 39 -15.70 3.53 4.76
CA GLN A 39 -15.31 4.89 4.39
C GLN A 39 -14.59 4.91 3.03
N LYS A 40 -13.69 3.96 2.80
CA LYS A 40 -12.96 3.80 1.52
C LYS A 40 -13.93 3.51 0.37
N LYS A 41 -14.87 2.57 0.55
CA LYS A 41 -15.91 2.24 -0.44
C LYS A 41 -16.85 3.42 -0.72
N ALA A 42 -17.33 4.10 0.32
CA ALA A 42 -18.20 5.25 0.18
C ALA A 42 -17.52 6.40 -0.56
N TYR A 43 -16.24 6.65 -0.25
CA TYR A 43 -15.44 7.65 -0.97
C TYR A 43 -15.25 7.27 -2.44
N ALA A 44 -14.85 6.03 -2.71
CA ALA A 44 -14.68 5.49 -4.07
C ALA A 44 -15.95 5.69 -4.92
N LEU A 45 -17.13 5.33 -4.37
CA LEU A 45 -18.42 5.54 -5.01
C LEU A 45 -18.70 7.03 -5.26
N LYS A 46 -18.46 7.89 -4.25
CA LYS A 46 -18.69 9.34 -4.34
C LYS A 46 -17.88 9.99 -5.46
N VAL A 47 -16.64 9.56 -5.68
CA VAL A 47 -15.73 10.15 -6.68
C VAL A 47 -15.70 9.39 -8.01
N GLY A 48 -16.46 8.31 -8.14
CA GLY A 48 -16.46 7.46 -9.35
C GLY A 48 -15.10 6.80 -9.62
N ARG A 49 -14.38 6.38 -8.59
CA ARG A 49 -13.07 5.71 -8.69
C ARG A 49 -13.10 4.35 -8.01
N PRO A 50 -12.14 3.45 -8.31
CA PRO A 50 -11.99 2.21 -7.56
C PRO A 50 -11.66 2.47 -6.09
N VAL A 51 -11.84 1.44 -5.25
CA VAL A 51 -11.36 1.45 -3.87
C VAL A 51 -9.85 1.62 -3.87
N ILE A 52 -9.34 2.45 -2.97
CA ILE A 52 -7.95 2.90 -3.01
C ILE A 52 -6.95 1.74 -2.88
N ASP A 53 -7.25 0.73 -2.08
CA ASP A 53 -6.42 -0.47 -1.91
C ASP A 53 -6.30 -1.26 -3.22
N ASP A 54 -7.44 -1.49 -3.90
CA ASP A 54 -7.49 -2.22 -5.18
C ASP A 54 -6.76 -1.43 -6.28
N PHE A 55 -6.96 -0.11 -6.32
CA PHE A 55 -6.30 0.77 -7.28
C PHE A 55 -4.78 0.75 -7.13
N ILE A 56 -4.28 0.89 -5.89
CA ILE A 56 -2.84 0.89 -5.60
C ILE A 56 -2.24 -0.47 -5.94
N LYS A 57 -2.90 -1.56 -5.56
CA LYS A 57 -2.44 -2.91 -5.88
C LYS A 57 -2.34 -3.12 -7.40
N ALA A 58 -3.41 -2.82 -8.14
CA ALA A 58 -3.42 -2.94 -9.60
C ALA A 58 -2.37 -2.06 -10.27
N TYR A 59 -2.13 -0.84 -9.76
CA TYR A 59 -1.09 0.04 -10.26
C TYR A 59 0.31 -0.58 -10.09
N LEU A 60 0.65 -1.07 -8.90
CA LEU A 60 1.95 -1.69 -8.64
C LEU A 60 2.14 -2.97 -9.46
N GLU A 61 1.11 -3.81 -9.56
CA GLU A 61 1.14 -5.04 -10.36
C GLU A 61 1.26 -4.76 -11.87
N SER A 62 0.77 -3.61 -12.36
CA SER A 62 0.95 -3.20 -13.76
C SER A 62 2.38 -2.83 -14.12
N ILE A 63 3.22 -2.50 -13.13
CA ILE A 63 4.61 -2.08 -13.32
C ILE A 63 5.58 -3.21 -12.99
N TYR A 64 5.32 -3.93 -11.90
CA TYR A 64 6.23 -4.92 -11.33
C TYR A 64 5.75 -6.36 -11.45
N GLU A 65 4.63 -6.58 -12.14
CA GLU A 65 3.97 -7.89 -12.25
C GLU A 65 3.58 -8.43 -10.86
N GLU A 66 3.70 -9.74 -10.64
CA GLU A 66 3.46 -10.33 -9.32
C GLU A 66 4.57 -9.92 -8.34
N ILE A 67 4.19 -9.30 -7.22
CA ILE A 67 5.12 -8.85 -6.18
C ILE A 67 5.14 -9.87 -5.06
N SER A 68 6.29 -10.53 -4.88
CA SER A 68 6.47 -11.44 -3.75
C SER A 68 6.66 -10.67 -2.45
N ILE A 69 6.00 -11.13 -1.39
CA ILE A 69 6.16 -10.58 -0.03
C ILE A 69 7.63 -10.61 0.41
N ASP A 70 8.40 -11.59 -0.06
CA ASP A 70 9.81 -11.75 0.32
C ASP A 70 10.72 -10.64 -0.24
N GLU A 71 10.33 -10.03 -1.36
CA GLU A 71 11.08 -8.90 -1.94
C GLU A 71 10.84 -7.59 -1.19
N ILE A 72 9.73 -7.50 -0.46
CA ILE A 72 9.27 -6.27 0.18
C ILE A 72 9.23 -6.36 1.71
N LYS A 73 9.69 -7.47 2.29
CA LYS A 73 9.72 -7.70 3.73
C LYS A 73 11.14 -7.67 4.27
N TYR A 74 11.36 -6.80 5.25
CA TYR A 74 12.60 -6.76 6.02
C TYR A 74 12.75 -8.06 6.82
N ARG A 75 13.86 -8.75 6.59
CA ARG A 75 14.27 -9.92 7.36
C ARG A 75 15.52 -9.58 8.15
N PRO A 76 15.42 -9.43 9.49
CA PRO A 76 16.59 -9.14 10.28
C PRO A 76 17.55 -10.34 10.34
N LEU A 77 18.85 -10.06 10.29
CA LEU A 77 19.91 -11.09 10.27
C LEU A 77 19.93 -12.01 11.50
N TRP A 78 19.28 -11.62 12.61
CA TRP A 78 19.18 -12.44 13.82
C TRP A 78 18.00 -13.42 13.82
N GLN A 79 17.11 -13.39 12.82
CA GLN A 79 16.01 -14.36 12.66
C GLN A 79 16.33 -15.49 11.67
N THR A 80 17.48 -15.43 10.99
CA THR A 80 17.92 -16.42 9.99
C THR A 80 18.92 -17.43 10.55
N ARG A 81 18.89 -17.69 11.87
CA ARG A 81 19.72 -18.71 12.53
C ARG A 81 18.93 -19.98 12.83
#